data_AF-A0A0P6Y5S8-F1
#
_entry.id   AF-A0A0P6Y5S8-F1
#
_cell.length_a   1.000
_cell.length_b   1.000
_cell.length_c   1.000
_cell.angle_alpha   90.00
_cell.angle_beta   90.00
_cell.angle_gamma   90.00
#
_symmetry.space_group_name_H-M   'P 1'
#
loop_
_entity.id
_entity.type
_entity.pdbx_description
1 polymer ?
#
loop_
_entity_poly.entity_id
_entity_poly.type
_entity_poly.pdbx_seq_one_letter_code
_entity_poly.pdbx_strand_id
1 'polypeptide(L)'
;MQTTQRLIQAYRQTPWRVQIQWIVGVLIALIGVMLVMGLYLNIGAQTAQAGVMIQRMGFKRDELQLSIASKNAKLAEVYSSEAVRDRSAEMGFEPANLDSALYVVVPEYPGREMRALRVNASQTPLLEMPMIKPAYTQSLWEWSLDQLSEWSVKVEKQP
;
A
#
# COMPACT_ATOMS: atom_id res chain seq x y z
N MET A 1 -26.43 -10.69 -80.02
CA MET A 1 -26.92 -11.35 -78.78
C MET A 1 -25.81 -12.22 -78.17
N GLN A 2 -24.80 -11.65 -77.48
CA GLN A 2 -23.74 -12.44 -76.79
C GLN A 2 -23.06 -11.68 -75.63
N THR A 3 -23.78 -10.87 -74.85
CA THR A 3 -23.16 -10.03 -73.79
C THR A 3 -23.74 -10.22 -72.40
N THR A 4 -24.69 -11.13 -72.19
CA THR A 4 -25.39 -11.28 -70.91
C THR A 4 -24.90 -12.43 -70.02
N GLN A 5 -23.98 -13.30 -70.49
CA GLN A 5 -23.53 -14.45 -69.67
C GLN A 5 -22.25 -14.23 -68.85
N ARG A 6 -21.61 -13.06 -68.92
CA ARG A 6 -20.39 -12.78 -68.12
C ARG A 6 -20.66 -12.10 -66.77
N LEU A 7 -21.89 -11.68 -66.50
CA LEU A 7 -22.24 -10.97 -65.26
C LEU A 7 -22.48 -11.90 -64.05
N ILE A 8 -22.61 -13.21 -64.26
CA ILE A 8 -22.86 -14.20 -63.19
C ILE A 8 -21.55 -14.82 -62.64
N GLN A 9 -20.44 -14.69 -63.36
CA GLN A 9 -19.14 -15.27 -62.94
C GLN A 9 -18.39 -14.43 -61.89
N ALA A 10 -18.68 -13.14 -61.77
CA ALA A 10 -17.92 -12.24 -60.89
C ALA A 10 -18.29 -12.36 -59.40
N TYR A 11 -19.42 -12.99 -59.05
CA TYR A 11 -19.90 -13.03 -57.65
C TYR A 11 -19.53 -14.32 -56.89
N ARG A 12 -18.99 -15.33 -57.58
CA ARG A 12 -18.67 -16.64 -56.96
C ARG A 12 -17.24 -16.77 -56.44
N GLN A 13 -16.41 -15.77 -56.69
CA GLN A 13 -15.06 -15.65 -56.17
C GLN A 13 -15.09 -14.42 -55.27
N THR A 14 -15.31 -14.50 -53.96
CA THR A 14 -14.21 -14.69 -53.00
C THR A 14 -14.74 -14.97 -51.56
N PRO A 15 -15.55 -16.01 -51.31
CA PRO A 15 -15.97 -16.34 -49.94
C PRO A 15 -14.81 -16.83 -49.04
N TRP A 16 -13.73 -17.35 -49.66
CA TRP A 16 -12.52 -17.82 -48.97
C TRP A 16 -11.85 -16.77 -48.07
N ARG A 17 -11.84 -15.48 -48.47
CA ARG A 17 -11.20 -14.43 -47.65
C ARG A 17 -11.95 -14.21 -46.34
N VAL A 18 -13.28 -14.24 -46.37
CA VAL A 18 -14.12 -14.09 -45.18
C VAL A 18 -13.99 -15.31 -44.26
N GLN A 19 -13.90 -16.52 -44.84
CA GLN A 19 -13.64 -17.74 -44.08
C GLN A 19 -12.27 -17.71 -43.38
N ILE A 20 -11.21 -17.28 -44.08
CA ILE A 20 -9.89 -17.14 -43.49
C ILE A 20 -9.84 -16.01 -42.46
N GLN A 21 -10.49 -14.88 -42.70
CA GLN A 21 -10.57 -13.78 -41.73
C GLN A 21 -11.21 -14.23 -40.41
N TRP A 22 -12.26 -15.06 -40.49
CA TRP A 22 -12.88 -15.65 -39.30
C TRP A 22 -11.94 -16.61 -38.56
N ILE A 23 -11.25 -17.50 -39.30
CA ILE A 23 -10.28 -18.43 -38.71
C ILE A 23 -9.13 -17.68 -38.04
N VAL A 24 -8.58 -16.66 -38.72
CA VAL A 24 -7.50 -15.81 -38.18
C VAL A 24 -8.00 -15.00 -36.98
N GLY A 25 -9.22 -14.47 -37.03
CA GLY A 25 -9.82 -13.76 -35.90
C GLY A 25 -9.97 -14.64 -34.66
N VAL A 26 -10.47 -15.87 -34.83
CA VAL A 26 -10.58 -16.86 -33.75
C VAL A 26 -9.19 -17.25 -33.21
N LEU A 27 -8.21 -17.42 -34.10
CA LEU A 27 -6.84 -17.74 -33.71
C LEU A 27 -6.19 -16.62 -32.89
N ILE A 28 -6.35 -15.36 -33.31
CA ILE A 28 -5.85 -14.19 -32.56
C ILE A 28 -6.54 -14.09 -31.20
N ALA A 29 -7.85 -14.32 -31.14
CA ALA A 29 -8.59 -14.31 -29.88
C ALA A 29 -8.07 -15.39 -28.91
N LEU A 30 -7.82 -16.61 -29.40
CA LEU A 30 -7.24 -17.69 -28.60
C LEU A 30 -5.85 -17.35 -28.07
N ILE A 31 -4.98 -16.78 -28.91
CA ILE A 31 -3.65 -16.34 -28.50
C ILE A 31 -3.76 -15.25 -27.42
N GLY A 32 -4.68 -14.29 -27.60
CA GLY A 32 -4.94 -13.24 -26.61
C GLY A 32 -5.36 -13.81 -25.25
N VAL A 33 -6.29 -14.77 -25.23
CA VAL A 33 -6.70 -15.47 -24.00
C VAL A 33 -5.51 -16.19 -23.36
N MET A 34 -4.69 -16.87 -24.15
CA MET A 34 -3.54 -17.62 -23.63
C MET A 34 -2.45 -16.71 -23.04
N LEU A 35 -2.23 -15.53 -23.63
CA LEU A 35 -1.34 -14.51 -23.08
C LEU A 35 -1.86 -13.95 -21.75
N VAL A 36 -3.15 -13.64 -21.65
CA VAL A 36 -3.78 -13.19 -20.39
C VAL A 36 -3.66 -14.28 -19.33
N MET A 37 -3.93 -15.54 -19.69
CA MET A 37 -3.84 -16.69 -18.79
C MET A 37 -2.40 -16.92 -18.29
N GLY A 38 -1.42 -16.83 -19.18
CA GLY A 38 0.01 -16.95 -18.83
C GLY A 38 0.48 -15.82 -17.92
N LEU A 39 0.04 -14.59 -18.18
CA LEU A 39 0.34 -13.43 -17.34
C LEU A 39 -0.30 -13.57 -15.94
N TYR A 40 -1.53 -14.08 -15.87
CA TYR A 40 -2.24 -14.36 -14.63
C TYR A 40 -1.46 -15.35 -13.74
N LEU A 41 -0.88 -16.39 -14.34
CA LEU A 41 -0.09 -17.39 -13.62
C LEU A 41 1.24 -16.81 -13.09
N ASN A 42 1.87 -15.91 -13.83
CA ASN A 42 3.12 -15.27 -13.42
C ASN A 42 2.93 -14.28 -12.24
N ILE A 43 1.80 -13.56 -12.21
CA ILE A 43 1.51 -12.56 -11.18
C ILE A 43 1.14 -13.22 -9.84
N GLY A 44 0.49 -14.39 -9.86
CA GLY A 44 0.15 -15.14 -8.64
C GLY A 44 1.36 -15.49 -7.77
N ALA A 45 2.54 -15.71 -8.37
CA ALA A 45 3.77 -15.99 -7.63
C ALA A 45 4.36 -14.74 -6.95
N GLN A 46 4.25 -13.57 -7.58
CA GLN A 46 4.78 -12.32 -7.05
C GLN A 46 3.90 -11.74 -5.94
N THR A 47 2.57 -11.88 -6.03
CA THR A 47 1.63 -11.44 -4.99
C THR A 47 1.76 -12.26 -3.72
N ALA A 48 2.00 -13.57 -3.82
CA ALA A 48 2.26 -14.43 -2.68
C ALA A 48 3.55 -14.03 -1.92
N GLN A 49 4.63 -13.71 -2.63
CA GLN A 49 5.88 -13.26 -2.01
C GLN A 49 5.74 -11.90 -1.32
N ALA A 50 5.05 -10.94 -1.96
CA ALA A 50 4.78 -9.64 -1.38
C ALA A 50 3.91 -9.74 -0.11
N GLY A 51 2.88 -10.58 -0.11
CA GLY A 51 2.02 -10.82 1.05
C GLY A 51 2.77 -11.36 2.27
N VAL A 52 3.67 -12.34 2.05
CA VAL A 52 4.53 -12.88 3.12
C VAL A 52 5.47 -11.82 3.68
N MET A 53 6.04 -10.97 2.82
CA MET A 53 6.92 -9.89 3.27
C MET A 53 6.17 -8.85 4.12
N ILE A 54 4.97 -8.45 3.71
CA ILE A 54 4.10 -7.55 4.48
C ILE A 54 3.80 -8.16 5.85
N GLN A 55 3.44 -9.45 5.89
CA GLN A 55 3.16 -10.15 7.15
C GLN A 55 4.40 -10.17 8.06
N ARG A 56 5.58 -10.45 7.50
CA ARG A 56 6.85 -10.44 8.24
C ARG A 56 7.19 -9.07 8.81
N MET A 57 6.98 -8.01 8.04
CA MET A 57 7.14 -6.63 8.51
C MET A 57 6.15 -6.30 9.62
N GLY A 58 4.89 -6.76 9.51
CA GLY A 58 3.87 -6.64 10.54
C GLY A 58 4.30 -7.29 11.87
N PHE A 59 4.73 -8.54 11.83
CA PHE A 59 5.26 -9.23 13.02
C PHE A 59 6.45 -8.51 13.64
N LYS A 60 7.37 -7.98 12.83
CA LYS A 60 8.52 -7.22 13.34
C LYS A 60 8.09 -5.93 14.04
N ARG A 61 7.07 -5.24 13.51
CA ARG A 61 6.51 -4.04 14.12
C ARG A 61 5.90 -4.35 15.48
N ASP A 62 5.11 -5.42 15.56
CA ASP A 62 4.43 -5.80 16.80
C ASP A 62 5.42 -6.24 17.89
N GLU A 63 6.48 -6.96 17.50
CA GLU A 63 7.61 -7.32 18.38
C GLU A 63 8.29 -6.06 18.97
N LEU A 64 8.57 -5.06 18.12
CA LEU A 64 9.17 -3.80 18.55
C LEU A 64 8.24 -3.02 19.47
N GLN A 65 6.95 -2.98 19.18
CA GLN A 65 5.97 -2.28 20.01
C GLN A 65 5.86 -2.92 21.39
N LEU A 66 5.86 -4.24 21.48
CA LEU A 66 5.92 -4.97 22.75
C LEU A 66 7.22 -4.68 23.52
N SER A 67 8.35 -4.58 22.83
CA SER A 67 9.65 -4.22 23.43
C SER A 67 9.64 -2.79 24.00
N ILE A 68 9.04 -1.84 23.29
CA ILE A 68 8.89 -0.46 23.78
C ILE A 68 8.00 -0.43 25.02
N ALA A 69 6.86 -1.12 24.98
CA ALA A 69 5.94 -1.19 26.11
C ALA A 69 6.60 -1.78 27.36
N SER A 70 7.37 -2.87 27.22
CA SER A 70 8.08 -3.49 28.34
C SER A 70 9.19 -2.59 28.91
N LYS A 71 9.95 -1.89 28.05
CA LYS A 71 10.95 -0.90 28.48
C LYS A 71 10.31 0.26 29.23
N ASN A 72 9.19 0.77 28.74
CA ASN A 72 8.44 1.84 29.39
C ASN A 72 7.88 1.39 30.76
N ALA A 73 7.37 0.16 30.86
CA ALA A 73 6.95 -0.41 32.13
C ALA A 73 8.12 -0.49 33.12
N LYS A 74 9.31 -0.91 32.68
CA LYS A 74 10.50 -0.96 33.53
C LYS A 74 10.95 0.43 33.98
N LEU A 75 10.89 1.43 33.10
CA LEU A 75 11.15 2.82 33.47
C LEU A 75 10.15 3.29 34.53
N ALA A 76 8.85 3.03 34.34
CA ALA A 76 7.83 3.41 35.29
C ALA A 76 8.04 2.76 36.67
N GLU A 77 8.48 1.49 36.71
CA GLU A 77 8.83 0.79 37.95
C GLU A 77 9.97 1.51 38.69
N VAL A 78 11.08 1.83 37.99
CA VAL A 78 12.29 2.42 38.58
C VAL A 78 12.11 3.90 38.95
N TYR A 79 11.29 4.64 38.21
CA TYR A 79 10.97 6.04 38.45
C TYR A 79 9.66 6.23 39.23
N SER A 80 9.05 5.15 39.73
CA SER A 80 7.86 5.27 40.57
C SER A 80 8.17 6.07 41.83
N SER A 81 7.21 6.87 42.28
CA SER A 81 7.36 7.72 43.46
C SER A 81 7.78 6.92 44.69
N GLU A 82 7.28 5.68 44.80
CA GLU A 82 7.63 4.74 45.87
C GLU A 82 9.09 4.28 45.76
N ALA A 83 9.53 3.76 44.60
CA ALA A 83 10.90 3.31 44.41
C ALA A 83 11.94 4.44 44.56
N VAL A 84 11.60 5.66 44.17
CA VAL A 84 12.46 6.84 44.37
C VAL A 84 12.48 7.24 45.84
N ARG A 85 11.33 7.24 46.53
CA ARG A 85 11.25 7.57 47.95
C ARG A 85 12.06 6.59 48.79
N ASP A 86 11.89 5.28 48.57
CA ASP A 86 12.58 4.25 49.33
C ASP A 86 14.10 4.35 49.13
N ARG A 87 14.56 4.51 47.88
CA ARG A 87 15.99 4.73 47.58
C ARG A 87 16.51 6.04 48.18
N SER A 88 15.71 7.09 48.18
CA SER A 88 16.12 8.38 48.78
C SER A 88 16.29 8.26 50.30
N ALA A 89 15.40 7.52 50.96
CA ALA A 89 15.51 7.25 52.40
C ALA A 89 16.75 6.40 52.72
N GLU A 90 17.06 5.38 51.92
CA GLU A 90 18.30 4.58 52.05
C GLU A 90 19.57 5.43 51.91
N MET A 91 19.53 6.48 51.08
CA MET A 91 20.63 7.42 50.90
C MET A 91 20.67 8.53 51.98
N GLY A 92 19.76 8.52 52.96
CA GLY A 92 19.69 9.51 54.03
C GLY A 92 19.04 10.83 53.63
N PHE A 93 18.31 10.87 52.52
CA PHE A 93 17.47 12.01 52.19
C PHE A 93 16.19 12.00 53.02
N GLU A 94 15.80 13.19 53.47
CA GLU A 94 14.54 13.42 54.17
C GLU A 94 13.54 14.16 53.26
N PRO A 95 12.23 13.97 53.45
CA PRO A 95 11.22 14.75 52.73
C PRO A 95 11.44 16.25 52.90
N ALA A 96 11.39 17.00 51.80
CA ALA A 96 11.59 18.43 51.84
C ALA A 96 10.48 19.13 52.65
N ASN A 97 10.86 19.92 53.66
CA ASN A 97 9.98 20.83 54.39
C ASN A 97 10.20 22.26 53.86
N LEU A 98 9.11 23.02 53.64
CA LEU A 98 9.18 24.43 53.27
C LEU A 98 9.90 25.28 54.34
N ASP A 99 9.79 24.90 55.61
CA ASP A 99 10.40 25.64 56.73
C ASP A 99 11.94 25.54 56.73
N SER A 100 12.50 24.52 56.08
CA SER A 100 13.95 24.31 55.94
C SER A 100 14.47 24.59 54.53
N ALA A 101 13.63 25.12 53.64
CA ALA A 101 13.98 25.36 52.25
C ALA A 101 14.86 26.61 52.09
N LEU A 102 16.04 26.45 51.47
CA LEU A 102 16.87 27.57 51.05
C LEU A 102 16.39 28.09 49.69
N TYR A 103 15.82 29.29 49.66
CA TYR A 103 15.42 29.94 48.42
C TYR A 103 16.61 30.69 47.81
N VAL A 104 17.06 30.23 46.65
CA VAL A 104 18.10 30.91 45.86
C VAL A 104 17.43 31.63 44.69
N VAL A 105 17.60 32.95 44.63
CA VAL A 105 17.15 33.75 43.48
C VAL A 105 18.16 33.54 42.35
N VAL A 106 17.70 32.90 41.27
CA VAL A 106 18.51 32.71 40.06
C VAL A 106 18.30 33.95 39.16
N PRO A 107 19.35 34.75 38.90
CA PRO A 107 19.26 35.86 37.96
C PRO A 107 18.84 35.37 36.57
N GLU A 108 17.99 36.13 35.89
CA GLU A 108 17.49 35.81 34.54
C GLU A 108 16.68 34.51 34.41
N TYR A 109 16.10 33.98 35.50
CA TYR A 109 15.20 32.84 35.41
C TYR A 109 13.95 33.21 34.57
N PRO A 110 13.72 32.61 33.39
CA PRO A 110 12.63 32.99 32.48
C PRO A 110 11.24 32.58 33.00
N GLY A 111 11.15 32.03 34.21
CA GLY A 111 9.95 31.43 34.77
C GLY A 111 9.80 29.97 34.39
N ARG A 112 8.78 29.32 34.97
CA ARG A 112 8.45 27.93 34.64
C ARG A 112 7.87 27.90 33.23
N GLU A 113 8.67 27.50 32.25
CA GLU A 113 8.16 27.14 30.93
C GLU A 113 7.18 25.98 31.12
N MET A 114 5.89 26.23 30.86
CA MET A 114 4.92 25.17 30.67
C MET A 114 5.28 24.44 29.38
N ARG A 115 6.24 23.52 29.45
CA ARG A 115 6.45 22.58 28.38
C ARG A 115 5.20 21.72 28.33
N ALA A 116 4.33 22.00 27.35
CA ALA A 116 3.18 21.15 27.08
C ALA A 116 3.71 19.72 27.09
N LEU A 117 3.17 18.88 27.99
CA LEU A 117 3.42 17.46 27.97
C LEU A 117 3.13 17.06 26.53
N ARG A 118 4.19 16.78 25.77
CA ARG A 118 4.02 16.19 24.46
C ARG A 118 3.50 14.82 24.80
N VAL A 119 2.16 14.71 24.90
CA VAL A 119 1.48 13.47 24.56
C VAL A 119 2.11 13.17 23.22
N ASN A 120 3.02 12.19 23.23
CA ASN A 120 3.33 11.46 22.03
C ASN A 120 1.97 10.84 21.71
N ALA A 121 1.11 11.66 21.07
CA ALA A 121 -0.03 11.21 20.34
C ALA A 121 0.68 10.27 19.42
N SER A 122 0.60 8.98 19.77
CA SER A 122 1.08 7.90 18.98
C SER A 122 0.81 8.37 17.58
N GLN A 123 1.87 8.51 16.79
CA GLN A 123 1.71 8.44 15.36
C GLN A 123 1.14 7.04 15.14
N THR A 124 -0.14 6.81 15.51
CA THR A 124 -1.09 6.15 14.65
C THR A 124 -0.85 6.93 13.39
N PRO A 125 -0.09 6.37 12.44
CA PRO A 125 -0.18 6.94 11.13
C PRO A 125 -1.69 6.94 10.92
N LEU A 126 -2.28 8.11 10.70
CA LEU A 126 -3.43 8.13 9.80
C LEU A 126 -2.87 7.30 8.66
N LEU A 127 -3.34 6.06 8.54
CA LEU A 127 -2.94 5.18 7.46
C LEU A 127 -3.36 6.03 6.27
N GLU A 128 -2.42 6.79 5.72
CA GLU A 128 -2.51 7.32 4.39
C GLU A 128 -2.70 6.03 3.63
N MET A 129 -3.98 5.70 3.38
CA MET A 129 -4.33 4.57 2.55
C MET A 129 -3.47 4.82 1.34
N PRO A 130 -2.46 3.97 1.08
CA PRO A 130 -1.58 4.21 -0.03
C PRO A 130 -2.54 4.43 -1.19
N MET A 131 -2.44 5.58 -1.87
CA MET A 131 -3.34 5.87 -2.99
C MET A 131 -2.91 4.92 -4.10
N ILE A 132 -3.35 3.67 -3.97
CA ILE A 132 -3.07 2.59 -4.89
C ILE A 132 -3.86 2.99 -6.12
N LYS A 133 -3.16 3.29 -7.22
CA LYS A 133 -3.82 3.61 -8.48
C LYS A 133 -4.79 2.46 -8.80
N PRO A 134 -6.01 2.74 -9.29
CA PRO A 134 -7.01 1.72 -9.56
C PRO A 134 -6.50 0.59 -10.48
N ALA A 135 -5.53 0.90 -11.36
CA ALA A 135 -4.83 -0.08 -12.20
C ALA A 135 -4.14 -1.22 -11.43
N TYR A 136 -3.79 -1.02 -10.14
CA TYR A 136 -3.19 -2.07 -9.30
C TYR A 136 -4.24 -2.89 -8.53
N THR A 137 -5.50 -2.46 -8.52
CA THR A 137 -6.64 -3.19 -7.93
C THR A 137 -7.57 -3.81 -8.98
N GLN A 138 -7.42 -3.40 -10.25
CA GLN A 138 -8.22 -3.87 -11.37
C GLN A 138 -7.75 -5.26 -11.86
N SER A 139 -8.70 -6.08 -12.33
CA SER A 139 -8.37 -7.36 -12.96
C SER A 139 -7.61 -7.13 -14.27
N LEU A 140 -6.62 -7.98 -14.57
CA LEU A 140 -5.90 -7.96 -15.85
C LEU A 140 -6.85 -8.08 -17.05
N TRP A 141 -7.97 -8.78 -16.88
CA TRP A 141 -9.01 -8.89 -17.90
C TRP A 141 -9.76 -7.58 -18.13
N GLU A 142 -10.05 -6.88 -17.05
CA GLU A 142 -10.75 -5.60 -17.11
C GLU A 142 -9.83 -4.52 -17.68
N TRP A 143 -8.56 -4.52 -17.29
CA TRP A 143 -7.53 -3.64 -17.87
C TRP A 143 -7.30 -3.91 -19.37
N SER A 144 -7.25 -5.18 -19.79
CA SER A 144 -7.01 -5.52 -21.19
C SER A 144 -8.18 -5.13 -22.09
N LEU A 145 -9.42 -5.28 -21.60
CA LEU A 145 -10.62 -4.81 -22.31
C LEU A 145 -10.63 -3.28 -22.43
N ASP A 146 -10.26 -2.56 -21.36
CA ASP A 146 -10.19 -1.10 -21.35
C ASP A 146 -9.17 -0.60 -22.37
N GLN A 147 -7.97 -1.21 -22.38
CA GLN A 147 -6.91 -0.88 -23.35
C GLN A 147 -7.34 -1.18 -24.79
N LEU A 148 -8.04 -2.29 -25.04
CA LEU A 148 -8.55 -2.62 -26.37
C LEU A 148 -9.61 -1.63 -26.84
N SER A 149 -10.48 -1.17 -25.94
CA SER A 149 -11.48 -0.15 -26.23
C SER A 149 -10.84 1.19 -26.60
N GLU A 150 -9.80 1.59 -25.87
CA GLU A 150 -9.04 2.81 -26.14
C GLU A 150 -8.37 2.76 -27.53
N TRP A 151 -7.85 1.59 -27.92
CA TRP A 151 -7.25 1.38 -29.24
C TRP A 151 -8.30 1.39 -30.35
N SER A 152 -9.46 0.75 -30.14
CA SER A 152 -10.57 0.77 -31.08
C SER A 152 -11.05 2.20 -31.35
N VAL A 153 -11.19 3.00 -30.30
CA VAL A 153 -11.58 4.42 -30.39
C VAL A 153 -10.51 5.26 -31.09
N LYS A 154 -9.23 4.91 -30.95
CA LYS A 154 -8.11 5.61 -31.62
C LYS A 154 -8.02 5.28 -33.11
N VAL A 155 -8.32 4.04 -33.51
CA VAL A 155 -8.33 3.60 -34.91
C VAL A 155 -9.45 4.27 -35.70
N GLU A 156 -10.60 4.53 -35.08
CA GLU A 156 -11.72 5.22 -35.75
C GLU A 156 -11.55 6.75 -35.86
N LYS A 157 -10.55 7.32 -35.15
CA LYS A 157 -10.23 8.75 -35.20
C LYS A 157 -9.05 9.13 -36.09
N GLN A 158 -8.43 8.18 -36.81
CA GLN A 158 -7.43 8.51 -37.83
C GLN A 158 -8.08 8.54 -39.22
N PRO A 159 -8.06 9.69 -39.94
CA PRO A 159 -8.49 9.74 -41.34
C PRO A 159 -7.52 8.98 -42.28
#